data_AF-A0A6A7A4A2-F1
#
_entry.id   AF-A0A6A7A4A2-F1
#
_cell.length_a   1.000
_cell.length_b   1.000
_cell.length_c   1.000
_cell.angle_alpha   90.00
_cell.angle_beta   90.00
_cell.angle_gamma   90.00
#
_symmetry.space_group_name_H-M   'P 1'
#
loop_
_entity.id
_entity.type
_entity.pdbx_description
1 polymer ?
#
loop_
_entity_poly.entity_id
_entity_poly.type
_entity_poly.pdbx_seq_one_letter_code
_entity_poly.pdbx_strand_id
1 'polypeptide(L)'
;RLSVPGITKDNADIRKLVKNALSSGGLSDWLMIVDNADDSRVLFKATDNDAMSAQLSDCLPHSNSGTILFTTRSRKIARDLTPSSVLELNDMNKAEAKQLLAQRLTKQALLNDETAVEELLGILTCLPLAIVQAAAFINNNDISVYGYISLFRHTSTESELFSERFEDPSRQDPLAAQYLSFMACIDRIDIPQSLLPSGGLLVQQVRALGTLVGYAFITERQQAAQELDRERFFDMHRLVHLASAWWLEGHNERATWAGRAVARLEELVPHGGHERKEWGKQPGLRY
;
A
#
# COMPACT_ATOMS: atom_id res chain seq x y z
N ARG A 1 -3.43 23.61 -11.94
CA ARG A 1 -4.08 22.45 -12.60
C ARG A 1 -3.73 22.52 -14.09
N LEU A 2 -3.16 21.46 -14.66
CA LEU A 2 -2.74 21.45 -16.07
C LEU A 2 -4.00 21.52 -16.95
N SER A 3 -4.23 22.65 -17.62
CA SER A 3 -5.42 22.86 -18.46
C SER A 3 -5.13 22.37 -19.86
N VAL A 4 -5.35 21.07 -20.10
CA VAL A 4 -5.05 20.42 -21.39
C VAL A 4 -6.27 20.56 -22.32
N PRO A 5 -6.17 21.29 -23.45
CA PRO A 5 -7.28 21.46 -24.37
C PRO A 5 -7.75 20.12 -24.95
N GLY A 6 -9.07 19.89 -25.00
CA GLY A 6 -9.66 18.72 -25.62
C GLY A 6 -9.59 17.42 -24.81
N ILE A 7 -9.09 17.45 -23.56
CA ILE A 7 -8.99 16.27 -22.70
C ILE A 7 -10.35 15.66 -22.32
N THR A 8 -11.43 16.43 -22.43
CA THR A 8 -12.82 15.99 -22.13
C THR A 8 -13.59 15.54 -23.37
N LYS A 9 -12.95 15.45 -24.55
CA LYS A 9 -13.60 14.97 -25.77
C LYS A 9 -13.66 13.44 -25.77
N ASP A 10 -14.76 12.88 -26.26
CA ASP A 10 -14.89 11.43 -26.45
C ASP A 10 -13.77 10.91 -27.36
N ASN A 11 -13.20 9.75 -27.01
CA ASN A 11 -12.05 9.13 -27.68
C ASN A 11 -10.78 10.01 -27.78
N ALA A 12 -10.62 10.99 -26.90
CA ALA A 12 -9.38 11.76 -26.83
C ALA A 12 -8.17 10.87 -26.47
N ASP A 13 -7.11 10.96 -27.27
CA ASP A 13 -5.81 10.36 -26.92
C ASP A 13 -5.14 11.21 -25.83
N ILE A 14 -5.49 10.92 -24.57
CA ILE A 14 -5.03 11.67 -23.40
C ILE A 14 -3.50 11.72 -23.35
N ARG A 15 -2.83 10.63 -23.71
CA ARG A 15 -1.36 10.53 -23.70
C ARG A 15 -0.74 11.55 -24.66
N LYS A 16 -1.23 11.61 -25.90
CA LYS A 16 -0.78 12.61 -26.88
C LYS A 16 -1.14 14.03 -26.46
N LEU A 17 -2.32 14.26 -25.92
CA LEU A 17 -2.73 15.61 -25.49
C LEU A 17 -1.84 16.14 -24.36
N VAL A 18 -1.54 15.31 -23.36
CA VAL A 18 -0.63 15.66 -22.27
C VAL A 18 0.79 15.88 -22.79
N LYS A 19 1.29 14.98 -23.65
CA LYS A 19 2.60 15.13 -24.32
C LYS A 19 2.70 16.47 -25.03
N ASN A 20 1.72 16.79 -25.88
CA ASN A 20 1.71 18.00 -26.68
C ASN A 20 1.62 19.25 -25.82
N ALA A 21 0.76 19.25 -24.80
CA ALA A 21 0.62 20.38 -23.88
C ALA A 21 1.95 20.67 -23.18
N LEU A 22 2.59 19.66 -22.58
CA LEU A 22 3.84 19.83 -21.84
C LEU A 22 5.06 20.07 -22.74
N SER A 23 5.03 19.60 -23.98
CA SER A 23 6.10 19.86 -24.97
C SER A 23 5.93 21.22 -25.66
N SER A 24 4.73 21.77 -25.73
CA SER A 24 4.48 23.11 -26.26
C SER A 24 5.04 24.14 -25.27
N GLY A 25 6.03 24.94 -25.68
CA GLY A 25 6.73 25.91 -24.82
C GLY A 25 5.88 27.07 -24.27
N GLY A 26 4.55 26.93 -24.23
CA GLY A 26 3.62 27.90 -23.64
C GLY A 26 3.39 27.69 -22.13
N LEU A 27 3.83 26.57 -21.57
CA LEU A 27 3.86 26.34 -20.11
C LEU A 27 5.20 26.80 -19.55
N SER A 28 5.17 27.59 -18.46
CA SER A 28 6.33 27.86 -17.61
C SER A 28 6.86 26.57 -16.98
N ASP A 29 8.02 26.65 -16.31
CA ASP A 29 8.69 25.54 -15.63
C ASP A 29 7.72 24.52 -15.00
N TRP A 30 7.82 23.27 -15.43
CA TRP A 30 6.94 22.19 -14.98
C TRP A 30 7.70 20.94 -14.52
N LEU A 31 7.08 20.19 -13.62
CA LEU A 31 7.56 18.89 -13.13
C LEU A 31 6.49 17.83 -13.35
N MET A 32 6.86 16.73 -14.00
CA MET A 32 6.05 15.52 -14.13
C MET A 32 6.65 14.42 -13.25
N ILE A 33 5.85 13.82 -12.37
CA ILE A 33 6.27 12.68 -11.56
C ILE A 33 5.60 11.42 -12.10
N VAL A 34 6.42 10.44 -12.49
CA VAL A 34 5.97 9.10 -12.88
C VAL A 34 6.35 8.15 -11.76
N ASP A 35 5.37 7.87 -10.90
CA ASP A 35 5.57 7.05 -9.72
C ASP A 35 5.43 5.55 -10.04
N ASN A 36 6.25 4.72 -9.39
CA ASN A 36 6.20 3.26 -9.47
C ASN A 36 6.36 2.70 -10.91
N ALA A 37 7.33 3.23 -11.66
CA ALA A 37 7.67 2.82 -13.02
C ALA A 37 8.39 1.46 -13.05
N ASP A 38 7.69 0.38 -12.71
CA ASP A 38 8.27 -0.97 -12.53
C ASP A 38 7.97 -1.94 -13.68
N ASP A 39 6.95 -1.67 -14.52
CA ASP A 39 6.55 -2.56 -15.62
C ASP A 39 7.18 -2.14 -16.95
N SER A 40 8.22 -2.86 -17.36
CA SER A 40 8.91 -2.63 -18.64
C SER A 40 8.02 -2.84 -19.87
N ARG A 41 6.95 -3.65 -19.77
CA ARG A 41 6.04 -3.91 -20.89
C ARG A 41 5.17 -2.69 -21.17
N VAL A 42 4.73 -2.02 -20.12
CA VAL A 42 3.95 -0.77 -20.22
C VAL A 42 4.83 0.37 -20.73
N LEU A 43 6.10 0.40 -20.28
CA LEU A 43 7.03 1.47 -20.62
C LEU A 43 7.59 1.35 -22.05
N PHE A 44 7.99 0.15 -22.48
CA PHE A 44 8.84 -0.05 -23.66
C PHE A 44 8.34 -1.09 -24.67
N LYS A 45 7.19 -1.74 -24.45
CA LYS A 45 6.66 -2.71 -25.41
C LYS A 45 5.42 -2.14 -26.11
N ALA A 46 5.43 -2.13 -27.44
CA ALA A 46 4.22 -1.90 -28.22
C ALA A 46 3.28 -3.11 -28.03
N THR A 47 1.98 -2.88 -27.85
CA THR A 47 1.04 -4.01 -27.81
C THR A 47 0.81 -4.52 -29.22
N ASP A 48 1.03 -5.82 -29.44
CA ASP A 48 1.10 -6.47 -30.75
C ASP A 48 -0.22 -6.42 -31.56
N ASN A 49 -1.32 -5.88 -31.00
CA ASN A 49 -2.67 -5.91 -31.60
C ASN A 49 -3.26 -4.55 -32.00
N ASP A 50 -2.55 -3.44 -31.80
CA ASP A 50 -3.07 -2.14 -32.23
C ASP A 50 -1.95 -1.28 -32.82
N ALA A 51 -2.03 -1.02 -34.13
CA ALA A 51 -1.11 -0.14 -34.85
C ALA A 51 -1.08 1.30 -34.29
N MET A 52 -1.94 1.60 -33.30
CA MET A 52 -2.09 2.86 -32.60
C MET A 52 -1.49 2.90 -31.18
N SER A 53 -1.02 1.78 -30.60
CA SER A 53 -0.50 1.78 -29.22
C SER A 53 0.96 2.26 -29.16
N ALA A 54 1.18 3.58 -29.13
CA ALA A 54 2.49 4.14 -28.81
C ALA A 54 2.92 3.70 -27.39
N GLN A 55 4.21 3.39 -27.23
CA GLN A 55 4.75 3.01 -25.92
C GLN A 55 4.62 4.19 -24.95
N LEU A 56 4.58 3.93 -23.64
CA LEU A 56 4.46 5.04 -22.68
C LEU A 56 5.68 5.96 -22.75
N SER A 57 6.87 5.41 -23.01
CA SER A 57 8.10 6.16 -23.30
C SER A 57 7.93 7.15 -24.46
N ASP A 58 7.31 6.72 -25.56
CA ASP A 58 7.04 7.57 -26.73
C ASP A 58 6.04 8.68 -26.42
N CYS A 59 5.21 8.49 -25.40
CA CYS A 59 4.22 9.46 -24.95
C CYS A 59 4.80 10.49 -23.96
N LEU A 60 6.07 10.39 -23.57
CA LEU A 60 6.69 11.34 -22.65
C LEU A 60 6.93 12.70 -23.33
N PRO A 61 6.64 13.81 -22.63
CA PRO A 61 6.89 15.15 -23.17
C PRO A 61 8.39 15.45 -23.27
N HIS A 62 8.75 16.26 -24.26
CA HIS A 62 10.11 16.75 -24.47
C HIS A 62 10.06 18.27 -24.43
N SER A 63 10.74 18.89 -23.47
CA SER A 63 10.76 20.35 -23.29
C SER A 63 12.03 20.79 -22.59
N ASN A 64 12.51 21.99 -22.91
CA ASN A 64 13.61 22.64 -22.18
C ASN A 64 13.14 23.33 -20.89
N SER A 65 11.82 23.46 -20.70
CA SER A 65 11.19 24.12 -19.54
C SER A 65 10.51 23.10 -18.63
N GLY A 66 10.93 21.83 -18.69
CA GLY A 66 10.25 20.74 -18.01
C GLY A 66 11.21 19.69 -17.50
N THR A 67 10.90 19.10 -16.35
CA THR A 67 11.63 17.96 -15.80
C THR A 67 10.67 16.80 -15.56
N ILE A 68 11.12 15.58 -15.82
CA ILE A 68 10.40 14.35 -15.47
C ILE A 68 11.20 13.62 -14.38
N LEU A 69 10.53 13.30 -13.27
CA LEU A 69 11.08 12.47 -12.20
C LEU A 69 10.39 11.11 -12.23
N PHE A 70 11.19 10.04 -12.34
CA PHE A 70 10.70 8.67 -12.23
C PHE A 70 11.06 8.10 -10.86
N THR A 71 10.14 7.38 -10.24
CA THR A 71 10.45 6.47 -9.13
C THR A 71 10.28 5.03 -9.61
N THR A 72 11.22 4.16 -9.27
CA THR A 72 11.18 2.74 -9.67
C THR A 72 12.00 1.92 -8.70
N ARG A 73 11.61 0.65 -8.49
CA ARG A 73 12.42 -0.34 -7.77
C ARG A 73 13.41 -1.04 -8.69
N SER A 74 13.32 -0.82 -10.00
CA SER A 74 14.14 -1.49 -11.00
C SER A 74 15.28 -0.61 -11.49
N ARG A 75 16.50 -0.93 -11.07
CA ARG A 75 17.73 -0.28 -11.58
C ARG A 75 17.87 -0.40 -13.10
N LYS A 76 17.38 -1.49 -13.68
CA LYS A 76 17.38 -1.68 -15.14
C LYS A 76 16.49 -0.65 -15.81
N ILE A 77 15.24 -0.51 -15.34
CA ILE A 77 14.30 0.46 -15.91
C ILE A 77 14.80 1.90 -15.73
N ALA A 78 15.39 2.23 -14.58
CA ALA A 78 15.99 3.54 -14.36
C ALA A 78 17.06 3.87 -15.41
N ARG A 79 17.94 2.91 -15.74
CA ARG A 79 18.99 3.10 -16.76
C ARG A 79 18.43 3.17 -18.18
N ASP A 80 17.37 2.39 -18.46
CA ASP A 80 16.69 2.41 -19.76
C ASP A 80 15.94 3.74 -19.97
N LEU A 81 15.43 4.38 -18.91
CA LEU A 81 14.76 5.69 -18.95
C LEU A 81 15.74 6.86 -18.97
N THR A 82 16.76 6.87 -18.09
CA THR A 82 17.70 7.99 -17.92
C THR A 82 19.14 7.49 -17.67
N PRO A 83 19.96 7.30 -18.71
CA PRO A 83 21.29 6.69 -18.57
C PRO A 83 22.26 7.45 -17.64
N SER A 84 22.13 8.77 -17.54
CA SER A 84 23.10 9.66 -16.85
C SER A 84 22.56 10.34 -15.58
N SER A 85 21.29 10.17 -15.24
CA SER A 85 20.62 10.92 -14.17
C SER A 85 19.80 9.98 -13.28
N VAL A 86 20.49 9.02 -12.65
CA VAL A 86 19.90 8.07 -11.70
C VAL A 86 20.37 8.43 -10.29
N LEU A 87 19.43 8.78 -9.42
CA LEU A 87 19.68 8.89 -7.98
C LEU A 87 19.38 7.53 -7.33
N GLU A 88 20.42 6.78 -7.02
CA GLU A 88 20.27 5.53 -6.28
C GLU A 88 19.99 5.82 -4.81
N LEU A 89 18.86 5.31 -4.31
CA LEU A 89 18.55 5.33 -2.89
C LEU A 89 19.11 4.07 -2.24
N ASN A 90 20.02 4.26 -1.30
CA ASN A 90 20.58 3.17 -0.50
C ASN A 90 19.63 2.81 0.65
N ASP A 91 19.86 1.64 1.24
CA ASP A 91 19.16 1.25 2.46
C ASP A 91 19.40 2.27 3.57
N MET A 92 18.34 2.58 4.30
CA MET A 92 18.39 3.49 5.44
C MET A 92 19.30 2.92 6.53
N ASN A 93 20.30 3.69 6.95
CA ASN A 93 21.22 3.26 7.98
C ASN A 93 20.63 3.42 9.38
N LYS A 94 21.29 2.85 10.41
CA LYS A 94 20.80 2.89 11.80
C LYS A 94 20.62 4.32 12.35
N ALA A 95 21.48 5.27 11.98
CA ALA A 95 21.39 6.64 12.47
C ALA A 95 20.19 7.37 11.85
N GLU A 96 19.99 7.22 10.53
CA GLU A 96 18.81 7.73 9.82
C GLU A 96 17.53 7.07 10.35
N ALA A 97 17.56 5.77 10.63
CA ALA A 97 16.45 5.01 11.20
C ALA A 97 16.07 5.50 12.60
N LYS A 98 17.06 5.76 13.48
CA LYS A 98 16.85 6.36 14.81
C LYS A 98 16.27 7.76 14.69
N GLN A 99 16.76 8.57 13.75
CA GLN A 99 16.22 9.90 13.47
C GLN A 99 14.77 9.84 12.98
N LEU A 100 14.45 8.93 12.06
CA LEU A 100 13.08 8.75 11.57
C LEU A 100 12.15 8.31 12.70
N LEU A 101 12.56 7.35 13.53
CA LEU A 101 11.78 6.92 14.69
C LEU A 101 11.53 8.09 15.64
N ALA A 102 12.55 8.87 15.94
CA ALA A 102 12.45 10.03 16.82
C ALA A 102 11.49 11.11 16.29
N GLN A 103 11.48 11.34 14.98
CA GLN A 103 10.55 12.29 14.34
C GLN A 103 9.11 11.80 14.35
N ARG A 104 8.87 10.48 14.46
CA ARG A 104 7.53 9.91 14.40
C ARG A 104 6.93 9.64 15.78
N LEU A 105 7.74 9.48 16.83
CA LEU A 105 7.25 9.31 18.20
C LEU A 105 6.78 10.63 18.81
N THR A 106 5.63 10.61 19.47
CA THR A 106 5.07 11.79 20.16
C THR A 106 5.80 12.08 21.48
N LYS A 107 6.30 11.03 22.16
CA LYS A 107 6.99 11.11 23.45
C LYS A 107 8.48 10.79 23.27
N GLN A 108 9.33 11.81 23.29
CA GLN A 108 10.79 11.63 23.14
C GLN A 108 11.42 10.79 24.26
N ALA A 109 10.81 10.77 25.46
CA ALA A 109 11.26 9.92 26.57
C ALA A 109 11.25 8.41 26.25
N LEU A 110 10.48 7.98 25.24
CA LEU A 110 10.46 6.59 24.77
C LEU A 110 11.78 6.16 24.09
N LEU A 111 12.65 7.11 23.75
CA LEU A 111 13.96 6.87 23.13
C LEU A 111 15.10 6.74 24.16
N ASN A 112 14.82 6.90 25.45
CA ASN A 112 15.84 6.87 26.51
C ASN A 112 16.49 5.48 26.68
N ASP A 113 15.76 4.43 26.34
CA ASP A 113 16.28 3.06 26.32
C ASP A 113 16.94 2.80 24.95
N GLU A 114 18.22 3.16 24.84
CA GLU A 114 18.96 3.01 23.58
C GLU A 114 19.07 1.54 23.14
N THR A 115 19.16 0.60 24.09
CA THR A 115 19.25 -0.83 23.79
C THR A 115 17.95 -1.33 23.16
N ALA A 116 16.79 -0.97 23.74
CA ALA A 116 15.50 -1.31 23.14
C ALA A 116 15.31 -0.63 21.78
N VAL A 117 15.73 0.64 21.62
CA VAL A 117 15.66 1.32 20.32
C VAL A 117 16.51 0.62 19.26
N GLU A 118 17.76 0.28 19.57
CA GLU A 118 18.63 -0.45 18.63
C GLU A 118 18.07 -1.82 18.27
N GLU A 119 17.50 -2.53 19.24
CA GLU A 119 16.86 -3.81 19.03
C GLU A 119 15.64 -3.68 18.11
N LEU A 120 14.76 -2.70 18.36
CA LEU A 120 13.61 -2.42 17.52
C LEU A 120 14.04 -2.15 16.07
N LEU A 121 15.02 -1.27 15.87
CA LEU A 121 15.51 -0.93 14.53
C LEU A 121 16.15 -2.14 13.83
N GLY A 122 16.78 -3.03 14.58
CA GLY A 122 17.28 -4.31 14.09
C GLY A 122 16.14 -5.23 13.63
N ILE A 123 15.10 -5.38 14.44
CA ILE A 123 13.90 -6.17 14.13
C ILE A 123 13.19 -5.63 12.88
N LEU A 124 13.10 -4.31 12.74
CA LEU A 124 12.47 -3.64 11.61
C LEU A 124 13.40 -3.51 10.38
N THR A 125 14.60 -4.09 10.46
CA THR A 125 15.63 -4.07 9.41
C THR A 125 15.91 -2.67 8.85
N CYS A 126 15.80 -1.65 9.71
CA CYS A 126 15.89 -0.23 9.34
C CYS A 126 14.98 0.19 8.16
N LEU A 127 13.89 -0.53 7.89
CA LEU A 127 12.98 -0.18 6.80
C LEU A 127 12.15 1.06 7.17
N PRO A 128 12.20 2.15 6.38
CA PRO A 128 11.53 3.40 6.73
C PRO A 128 10.04 3.20 7.00
N LEU A 129 9.36 2.45 6.13
CA LEU A 129 7.94 2.16 6.26
C LEU A 129 7.62 1.41 7.55
N ALA A 130 8.40 0.38 7.89
CA ALA A 130 8.21 -0.41 9.10
C ALA A 130 8.45 0.43 10.36
N ILE A 131 9.40 1.37 10.33
CA ILE A 131 9.68 2.30 11.43
C ILE A 131 8.51 3.28 11.63
N VAL A 132 8.02 3.89 10.55
CA VAL A 132 6.86 4.81 10.64
C VAL A 132 5.63 4.07 11.19
N GLN A 133 5.42 2.84 10.76
CA GLN A 133 4.30 2.00 11.22
C GLN A 133 4.46 1.61 12.70
N ALA A 134 5.65 1.18 13.12
CA ALA A 134 5.94 0.89 14.53
C ALA A 134 5.75 2.13 15.42
N ALA A 135 6.24 3.29 14.98
CA ALA A 135 6.08 4.54 15.71
C ALA A 135 4.60 4.95 15.84
N ALA A 136 3.83 4.84 14.76
CA ALA A 136 2.39 5.11 14.79
C ALA A 136 1.67 4.18 15.77
N PHE A 137 1.99 2.88 15.73
CA PHE A 137 1.44 1.91 16.66
C PHE A 137 1.78 2.25 18.13
N ILE A 138 3.06 2.55 18.40
CA ILE A 138 3.54 2.95 19.73
C ILE A 138 2.78 4.16 20.25
N ASN A 139 2.60 5.19 19.41
CA ASN A 139 1.87 6.41 19.76
C ASN A 139 0.39 6.14 20.04
N ASN A 140 -0.27 5.33 19.20
CA ASN A 140 -1.71 5.10 19.26
C ASN A 140 -2.13 4.23 20.45
N ASN A 141 -1.25 3.34 20.88
CA ASN A 141 -1.53 2.41 21.98
C ASN A 141 -0.86 2.82 23.29
N ASP A 142 -0.18 3.96 23.31
CA ASP A 142 0.61 4.49 24.43
C ASP A 142 1.50 3.45 25.12
N ILE A 143 2.23 2.66 24.32
CA ILE A 143 3.16 1.63 24.82
C ILE A 143 4.61 2.09 24.75
N SER A 144 5.51 1.40 25.45
CA SER A 144 6.95 1.64 25.32
C SER A 144 7.53 0.96 24.07
N VAL A 145 8.74 1.39 23.65
CA VAL A 145 9.53 0.70 22.61
C VAL A 145 9.73 -0.78 22.98
N TYR A 146 10.10 -1.04 24.22
CA TYR A 146 10.19 -2.41 24.75
C TYR A 146 8.84 -3.15 24.71
N GLY A 147 7.73 -2.46 25.02
CA GLY A 147 6.38 -3.01 24.89
C GLY A 147 6.08 -3.48 23.47
N TYR A 148 6.47 -2.69 22.45
CA TYR A 148 6.30 -3.07 21.05
C TYR A 148 7.16 -4.26 20.65
N ILE A 149 8.43 -4.27 21.09
CA ILE A 149 9.35 -5.40 20.89
C ILE A 149 8.80 -6.67 21.51
N SER A 150 8.29 -6.57 22.74
CA SER A 150 7.66 -7.68 23.46
C SER A 150 6.49 -8.21 22.62
N LEU A 151 5.60 -7.36 22.12
CA LEU A 151 4.55 -7.78 21.20
C LEU A 151 5.12 -8.45 19.93
N PHE A 152 6.14 -7.87 19.30
CA PHE A 152 6.79 -8.45 18.13
C PHE A 152 7.34 -9.87 18.39
N ARG A 153 7.94 -10.09 19.56
CA ARG A 153 8.58 -11.37 19.94
C ARG A 153 7.58 -12.39 20.47
N HIS A 154 6.68 -12.00 21.36
CA HIS A 154 5.69 -12.88 22.00
C HIS A 154 4.56 -13.29 21.08
N THR A 155 4.32 -12.57 19.99
CA THR A 155 3.43 -13.07 18.94
C THR A 155 3.97 -14.38 18.35
N SER A 156 5.28 -14.67 18.45
CA SER A 156 5.84 -15.98 18.08
C SER A 156 5.66 -17.09 19.12
N THR A 157 5.18 -16.79 20.35
CA THR A 157 5.18 -17.80 21.44
C THR A 157 4.01 -17.80 22.42
N GLU A 158 3.23 -16.74 22.65
CA GLU A 158 1.98 -16.83 23.46
C GLU A 158 0.92 -15.80 23.02
N SER A 159 -0.24 -16.31 22.63
CA SER A 159 -1.41 -15.59 22.06
C SER A 159 -2.21 -14.79 23.12
N GLU A 160 -2.04 -15.08 24.41
CA GLU A 160 -2.90 -14.59 25.50
C GLU A 160 -2.59 -13.13 25.90
N LEU A 161 -1.31 -12.74 25.98
CA LEU A 161 -0.88 -11.37 26.33
C LEU A 161 -1.23 -10.31 25.27
N PHE A 162 -1.42 -10.75 24.02
CA PHE A 162 -1.84 -9.89 22.91
C PHE A 162 -3.29 -9.42 23.08
N SER A 163 -4.13 -10.22 23.74
CA SER A 163 -5.56 -9.99 23.93
C SER A 163 -5.88 -9.03 25.10
N GLU A 164 -5.03 -9.00 26.14
CA GLU A 164 -5.26 -8.17 27.32
C GLU A 164 -4.81 -6.71 27.17
N ARG A 165 -3.80 -6.44 26.32
CA ARG A 165 -3.20 -5.09 26.17
C ARG A 165 -3.70 -4.29 24.96
N PHE A 166 -4.22 -4.96 23.94
CA PHE A 166 -5.06 -4.28 22.97
C PHE A 166 -6.41 -4.08 23.63
N GLU A 167 -6.81 -2.83 23.87
CA GLU A 167 -8.22 -2.54 24.13
C GLU A 167 -9.01 -3.14 22.97
N ASP A 168 -9.69 -4.24 23.28
CA ASP A 168 -10.38 -5.08 22.34
C ASP A 168 -11.21 -4.23 21.35
N PRO A 169 -10.85 -4.18 20.05
CA PRO A 169 -11.65 -3.49 19.05
C PRO A 169 -13.09 -4.01 19.05
N SER A 170 -13.33 -5.26 19.47
CA SER A 170 -14.66 -5.84 19.60
C SER A 170 -15.53 -5.12 20.63
N ARG A 171 -14.95 -4.44 21.62
CA ARG A 171 -15.68 -3.64 22.62
C ARG A 171 -16.12 -2.26 22.11
N GLN A 172 -15.45 -1.69 21.10
CA GLN A 172 -15.74 -0.33 20.60
C GLN A 172 -16.30 -0.31 19.16
N ASP A 173 -15.84 -1.22 18.31
CA ASP A 173 -16.25 -1.37 16.91
C ASP A 173 -16.17 -2.86 16.47
N PRO A 174 -17.25 -3.64 16.68
CA PRO A 174 -17.30 -5.04 16.30
C PRO A 174 -17.02 -5.29 14.82
N LEU A 175 -17.27 -4.32 13.94
CA LEU A 175 -17.03 -4.46 12.51
C LEU A 175 -15.53 -4.30 12.19
N ALA A 176 -14.81 -3.44 12.91
CA ALA A 176 -13.35 -3.34 12.81
C ALA A 176 -12.66 -4.66 13.21
N ALA A 177 -13.13 -5.29 14.29
CA ALA A 177 -12.65 -6.61 14.69
C ALA A 177 -12.89 -7.67 13.60
N GLN A 178 -14.08 -7.69 12.99
CA GLN A 178 -14.38 -8.62 11.89
C GLN A 178 -13.48 -8.39 10.67
N TYR A 179 -13.18 -7.14 10.32
CA TYR A 179 -12.24 -6.81 9.25
C TYR A 179 -10.83 -7.28 9.58
N LEU A 180 -10.38 -7.08 10.82
CA LEU A 180 -9.09 -7.54 11.28
C LEU A 180 -8.96 -9.07 11.20
N SER A 181 -9.96 -9.81 11.71
CA SER A 181 -10.01 -11.27 11.65
C SER A 181 -10.07 -11.80 10.22
N PHE A 182 -10.83 -11.14 9.33
CA PHE A 182 -10.89 -11.51 7.92
C PHE A 182 -9.55 -11.29 7.22
N MET A 183 -8.93 -10.12 7.40
CA MET A 183 -7.64 -9.77 6.80
C MET A 183 -6.50 -10.69 7.27
N ALA A 184 -6.61 -11.25 8.48
CA ALA A 184 -5.66 -12.24 9.02
C ALA A 184 -5.67 -13.60 8.26
N CYS A 185 -6.70 -13.86 7.46
CA CYS A 185 -6.86 -15.10 6.68
C CYS A 185 -6.51 -14.95 5.19
N ILE A 186 -6.21 -13.74 4.73
CA ILE A 186 -5.85 -13.44 3.33
C ILE A 186 -4.44 -12.86 3.26
N ASP A 187 -3.98 -12.50 2.05
CA ASP A 187 -2.72 -11.78 1.90
C ASP A 187 -2.80 -10.42 2.61
N ARG A 188 -1.68 -10.00 3.22
CA ARG A 188 -1.60 -8.80 4.05
C ARG A 188 -1.43 -7.52 3.23
N ILE A 189 -1.20 -7.63 1.92
CA ILE A 189 -1.00 -6.51 1.02
C ILE A 189 -2.05 -6.51 -0.09
N ASP A 190 -2.32 -5.33 -0.65
CA ASP A 190 -3.20 -5.18 -1.81
C ASP A 190 -4.63 -5.68 -1.57
N ILE A 191 -5.18 -5.43 -0.37
CA ILE A 191 -6.51 -5.86 0.03
C ILE A 191 -7.56 -4.85 -0.48
N PRO A 192 -8.42 -5.19 -1.45
CA PRO A 192 -9.47 -4.29 -1.90
C PRO A 192 -10.59 -4.18 -0.88
N GLN A 193 -11.19 -2.99 -0.74
CA GLN A 193 -12.33 -2.77 0.17
C GLN A 193 -13.52 -3.68 -0.16
N SER A 194 -13.76 -3.97 -1.44
CA SER A 194 -14.89 -4.81 -1.87
C SER A 194 -14.79 -6.27 -1.41
N LEU A 195 -13.56 -6.75 -1.20
CA LEU A 195 -13.28 -8.08 -0.67
C LEU A 195 -13.66 -8.21 0.80
N LEU A 196 -13.63 -7.10 1.55
CA LEU A 196 -14.00 -7.13 2.96
C LEU A 196 -15.49 -7.49 3.13
N PRO A 197 -15.84 -8.18 4.23
CA PRO A 197 -17.22 -8.53 4.51
C PRO A 197 -18.14 -7.30 4.42
N SER A 198 -19.23 -7.41 3.67
CA SER A 198 -20.24 -6.35 3.57
C SER A 198 -21.13 -6.33 4.82
N GLY A 199 -20.52 -6.16 5.99
CA GLY A 199 -21.23 -6.05 7.27
C GLY A 199 -21.65 -4.62 7.55
N GLY A 200 -22.89 -4.43 8.00
CA GLY A 200 -23.39 -3.13 8.48
C GLY A 200 -23.67 -2.07 7.39
N LEU A 201 -24.10 -0.89 7.85
CA LEU A 201 -24.33 0.28 7.00
C LEU A 201 -23.00 0.87 6.52
N LEU A 202 -22.99 1.58 5.38
CA LEU A 202 -21.78 2.24 4.84
C LEU A 202 -21.05 3.10 5.89
N VAL A 203 -21.81 3.82 6.73
CA VAL A 203 -21.25 4.62 7.83
C VAL A 203 -20.47 3.76 8.84
N GLN A 204 -20.93 2.54 9.12
CA GLN A 204 -20.23 1.60 10.01
C GLN A 204 -18.97 1.06 9.35
N GLN A 205 -19.01 0.76 8.04
CA GLN A 205 -17.82 0.30 7.30
C GLN A 205 -16.74 1.38 7.24
N VAL A 206 -17.13 2.63 6.96
CA VAL A 206 -16.23 3.79 6.97
C VAL A 206 -15.64 4.01 8.37
N ARG A 207 -16.46 3.89 9.42
CA ARG A 207 -16.00 3.97 10.81
C ARG A 207 -15.02 2.85 11.14
N ALA A 208 -15.33 1.60 10.81
CA ALA A 208 -14.47 0.44 11.08
C ALA A 208 -13.11 0.56 10.39
N LEU A 209 -13.09 0.93 9.12
CA LEU A 209 -11.84 1.19 8.39
C LEU A 209 -11.10 2.39 8.99
N GLY A 210 -11.82 3.46 9.34
CA GLY A 210 -11.24 4.62 10.03
C GLY A 210 -10.63 4.25 11.38
N THR A 211 -11.24 3.34 12.13
CA THR A 211 -10.72 2.78 13.39
C THR A 211 -9.43 2.02 13.14
N LEU A 212 -9.43 1.08 12.18
CA LEU A 212 -8.24 0.28 11.86
C LEU A 212 -7.07 1.13 11.32
N VAL A 213 -7.37 2.15 10.51
CA VAL A 213 -6.37 3.13 10.04
C VAL A 213 -5.91 4.00 11.20
N GLY A 214 -6.82 4.46 12.05
CA GLY A 214 -6.56 5.30 13.21
C GLY A 214 -5.62 4.62 14.21
N TYR A 215 -5.78 3.32 14.45
CA TYR A 215 -4.87 2.50 15.25
C TYR A 215 -3.61 2.04 14.50
N ALA A 216 -3.47 2.37 13.22
CA ALA A 216 -2.37 1.94 12.34
C ALA A 216 -2.29 0.41 12.16
N PHE A 217 -3.41 -0.30 12.28
CA PHE A 217 -3.51 -1.73 12.00
C PHE A 217 -3.44 -2.01 10.50
N ILE A 218 -4.03 -1.10 9.72
CA ILE A 218 -3.99 -1.10 8.27
C ILE A 218 -3.58 0.28 7.75
N THR A 219 -3.04 0.30 6.54
CA THR A 219 -2.65 1.52 5.83
C THR A 219 -3.43 1.58 4.53
N GLU A 220 -4.06 2.71 4.22
CA GLU A 220 -4.71 2.93 2.93
C GLU A 220 -3.66 3.32 1.88
N ARG A 221 -3.68 2.67 0.72
CA ARG A 221 -2.80 3.02 -0.40
C ARG A 221 -3.34 4.23 -1.13
N GLN A 222 -2.51 5.26 -1.29
CA GLN A 222 -2.82 6.40 -2.14
C GLN A 222 -2.49 6.05 -3.60
N GLN A 223 -3.52 5.74 -4.39
CA GLN A 223 -3.38 5.60 -5.84
C GLN A 223 -3.69 6.94 -6.53
N ALA A 224 -2.90 7.29 -7.55
CA ALA A 224 -3.06 8.54 -8.29
C ALA A 224 -4.48 8.67 -8.87
N ALA A 225 -5.15 9.76 -8.47
CA ALA A 225 -6.55 10.05 -8.72
C ALA A 225 -6.93 10.10 -10.20
N GLN A 226 -7.96 9.34 -10.58
CA GLN A 226 -8.86 9.65 -11.71
C GLN A 226 -10.01 8.64 -11.75
N GLU A 227 -11.06 8.88 -10.95
CA GLU A 227 -12.48 8.58 -11.23
C GLU A 227 -13.30 8.62 -9.93
N LEU A 228 -14.58 8.97 -10.04
CA LEU A 228 -15.49 9.20 -8.90
C LEU A 228 -15.91 7.92 -8.15
N ASP A 229 -15.46 6.74 -8.60
CA ASP A 229 -15.86 5.45 -8.03
C ASP A 229 -14.70 4.44 -8.03
N ARG A 230 -13.52 4.85 -7.50
CA ARG A 230 -12.36 3.95 -7.40
C ARG A 230 -12.35 3.19 -6.08
N GLU A 231 -12.15 1.88 -6.23
CA GLU A 231 -11.92 0.92 -5.17
C GLU A 231 -10.71 1.31 -4.31
N ARG A 232 -10.88 1.24 -2.98
CA ARG A 232 -9.82 1.52 -2.00
C ARG A 232 -9.04 0.26 -1.71
N PHE A 233 -7.72 0.40 -1.56
CA PHE A 233 -6.81 -0.71 -1.25
C PHE A 233 -6.11 -0.48 0.09
N PHE A 234 -5.98 -1.56 0.86
CA PHE A 234 -5.40 -1.55 2.19
C PHE A 234 -4.25 -2.54 2.29
N ASP A 235 -3.23 -2.17 3.06
CA ASP A 235 -2.19 -3.08 3.52
C ASP A 235 -2.30 -3.25 5.04
N MET A 236 -2.29 -4.49 5.51
CA MET A 236 -2.16 -4.83 6.91
C MET A 236 -0.68 -4.93 7.30
N HIS A 237 -0.32 -4.30 8.42
CA HIS A 237 1.03 -4.41 8.94
C HIS A 237 1.37 -5.87 9.27
N ARG A 238 2.58 -6.35 8.94
CA ARG A 238 2.94 -7.76 9.11
C ARG A 238 2.72 -8.27 10.54
N LEU A 239 3.02 -7.47 11.56
CA LEU A 239 2.76 -7.87 12.95
C LEU A 239 1.28 -7.97 13.28
N VAL A 240 0.49 -7.04 12.76
CA VAL A 240 -0.95 -7.03 12.98
C VAL A 240 -1.56 -8.24 12.29
N HIS A 241 -1.10 -8.57 11.09
CA HIS A 241 -1.50 -9.76 10.34
C HIS A 241 -1.16 -11.05 11.10
N LEU A 242 0.09 -11.21 11.51
CA LEU A 242 0.56 -12.38 12.26
C LEU A 242 -0.16 -12.51 13.61
N ALA A 243 -0.26 -11.42 14.36
CA ALA A 243 -0.89 -11.46 15.67
C ALA A 243 -2.39 -11.71 15.59
N SER A 244 -3.08 -11.14 14.60
CA SER A 244 -4.49 -11.44 14.35
C SER A 244 -4.67 -12.90 13.93
N ALA A 245 -3.77 -13.44 13.11
CA ALA A 245 -3.80 -14.85 12.71
C ALA A 245 -3.60 -15.78 13.89
N TRP A 246 -2.64 -15.48 14.77
CA TRP A 246 -2.35 -16.25 15.97
C TRP A 246 -3.41 -16.11 17.06
N TRP A 247 -4.05 -14.94 17.18
CA TRP A 247 -5.21 -14.74 18.04
C TRP A 247 -6.34 -15.68 17.65
N LEU A 248 -6.63 -15.77 16.35
CA LEU A 248 -7.62 -16.70 15.81
C LEU A 248 -7.25 -18.18 16.03
N GLU A 249 -5.96 -18.53 16.01
CA GLU A 249 -5.49 -19.89 16.34
C GLU A 249 -5.72 -20.21 17.81
N GLY A 250 -5.30 -19.30 18.71
CA GLY A 250 -5.45 -19.47 20.16
C GLY A 250 -6.90 -19.60 20.62
N HIS A 251 -7.84 -18.95 19.90
CA HIS A 251 -9.27 -19.01 20.20
C HIS A 251 -10.03 -20.06 19.36
N ASN A 252 -9.32 -20.89 18.60
CA ASN A 252 -9.89 -21.91 17.71
C ASN A 252 -10.91 -21.35 16.68
N GLU A 253 -10.76 -20.08 16.31
CA GLU A 253 -11.62 -19.39 15.34
C GLU A 253 -11.01 -19.34 13.93
N ARG A 254 -9.72 -19.70 13.76
CA ARG A 254 -9.02 -19.60 12.48
C ARG A 254 -9.71 -20.36 11.35
N ALA A 255 -10.17 -21.59 11.61
CA ALA A 255 -10.89 -22.37 10.60
C ALA A 255 -12.20 -21.69 10.18
N THR A 256 -12.92 -21.11 11.13
CA THR A 256 -14.17 -20.36 10.88
C THR A 256 -13.93 -19.14 10.01
N TRP A 257 -12.93 -18.33 10.35
CA TRP A 257 -12.60 -17.12 9.59
C TRP A 257 -11.96 -17.40 8.24
N ALA A 258 -11.13 -18.44 8.13
CA ALA A 258 -10.63 -18.91 6.84
C ALA A 258 -11.79 -19.38 5.94
N GLY A 259 -12.77 -20.11 6.49
CA GLY A 259 -13.98 -20.50 5.76
C GLY A 259 -14.79 -19.29 5.27
N ARG A 260 -14.91 -18.23 6.09
CA ARG A 260 -15.56 -16.98 5.69
C ARG A 260 -14.80 -16.26 4.57
N ALA A 261 -13.47 -16.24 4.64
CA ALA A 261 -12.63 -15.66 3.59
C ALA A 261 -12.76 -16.41 2.26
N VAL A 262 -12.76 -17.74 2.30
CA VAL A 262 -12.99 -18.58 1.11
C VAL A 262 -14.38 -18.34 0.53
N ALA A 263 -15.44 -18.40 1.35
CA ALA A 263 -16.81 -18.15 0.87
C ALA A 263 -16.94 -16.77 0.22
N ARG A 264 -16.30 -15.75 0.80
CA ARG A 264 -16.31 -14.40 0.22
C ARG A 264 -15.56 -14.30 -1.10
N LEU A 265 -14.43 -15.01 -1.24
CA LEU A 265 -13.73 -15.12 -2.52
C LEU A 265 -14.58 -15.86 -3.56
N GLU A 266 -15.30 -16.90 -3.18
CA GLU A 266 -16.22 -17.64 -4.06
C GLU A 266 -17.41 -16.80 -4.51
N GLU A 267 -17.98 -15.97 -3.64
CA GLU A 267 -19.04 -15.01 -4.01
C GLU A 267 -18.58 -14.02 -5.10
N LEU A 268 -17.33 -13.55 -4.98
CA LEU A 268 -16.75 -12.57 -5.91
C LEU A 268 -16.13 -13.22 -7.16
N VAL A 269 -15.90 -14.53 -7.14
CA VAL A 269 -15.38 -15.34 -8.24
C VAL A 269 -16.45 -16.37 -8.64
N PRO A 270 -17.39 -16.02 -9.53
CA PRO A 270 -18.50 -16.90 -9.89
C PRO A 270 -18.00 -18.25 -10.41
N HIS A 271 -18.57 -19.33 -9.89
CA HIS A 271 -18.34 -20.68 -10.42
C HIS A 271 -18.83 -20.78 -11.86
N GLY A 272 -17.91 -21.05 -12.79
CA GLY A 272 -18.23 -21.40 -14.17
C GLY A 272 -17.89 -20.31 -15.18
N GLY A 273 -16.63 -20.29 -15.59
CA GLY A 273 -16.13 -19.50 -16.70
C GLY A 273 -14.63 -19.33 -16.57
N HIS A 274 -13.86 -20.17 -17.28
CA HIS A 274 -12.42 -19.94 -17.49
C HIS A 274 -12.21 -18.72 -18.40
N GLU A 275 -12.64 -17.54 -17.96
CA GLU A 275 -11.95 -16.30 -18.27
C GLU A 275 -11.25 -15.90 -17.00
N ARG A 276 -9.92 -15.91 -17.04
CA ARG A 276 -9.09 -15.45 -15.95
C ARG A 276 -9.50 -14.02 -15.59
N LYS A 277 -10.32 -13.86 -14.55
CA LYS A 277 -10.23 -12.73 -13.64
C LYS A 277 -8.99 -12.96 -12.78
N GLU A 278 -7.82 -12.79 -13.41
CA GLU A 278 -6.61 -12.48 -12.67
C GLU A 278 -6.90 -11.13 -12.01
N TRP A 279 -7.02 -11.08 -10.69
CA TRP A 279 -7.07 -9.83 -9.89
C TRP A 279 -5.71 -9.10 -9.94
N GLY A 280 -5.25 -8.84 -11.16
CA GLY A 280 -3.88 -8.48 -11.49
C GLY A 280 -3.51 -8.64 -12.97
N LYS A 281 -4.38 -9.15 -13.85
CA LYS A 281 -4.24 -9.00 -15.30
C LYS A 281 -5.60 -8.92 -16.00
N GLN A 282 -5.78 -7.88 -16.81
CA GLN A 282 -6.86 -7.84 -17.79
C GLN A 282 -6.66 -8.95 -18.85
N PRO A 283 -7.73 -9.64 -19.27
CA PRO A 283 -7.66 -10.75 -20.21
C PRO A 283 -7.75 -10.25 -21.66
N GLY A 284 -6.79 -10.70 -22.48
CA GLY A 284 -6.84 -10.62 -23.93
C GLY A 284 -5.76 -11.53 -24.52
N LEU A 285 -6.21 -12.61 -25.17
CA LEU A 285 -5.48 -13.60 -25.99
C LEU A 285 -5.21 -14.98 -25.37
N ARG A 286 -5.99 -15.96 -25.84
CA ARG A 286 -5.51 -17.27 -26.35
C ARG A 286 -6.11 -17.42 -27.76
N TYR A 287 -5.52 -18.00 -28.79
CA TYR A 287 -4.35 -18.86 -28.97
C TYR A 287 -3.49 -18.32 -30.12
#